data_AF-A0A347UG01-F1
#
_entry.id   AF-A0A347UG01-F1
#
_cell.length_a   1.000
_cell.length_b   1.000
_cell.length_c   1.000
_cell.angle_alpha   90.00
_cell.angle_beta   90.00
_cell.angle_gamma   90.00
#
_symmetry.space_group_name_H-M   'P 1'
#
loop_
_entity.id
_entity.type
_entity.pdbx_description
1 polymer ?
#
loop_
_entity_poly.entity_id
_entity_poly.type
_entity_poly.pdbx_seq_one_letter_code
_entity_poly.pdbx_strand_id
1 'polypeptide(L)'
;MFGNISKKIGAGAIVLSTAFSGAAFAGSDDTQSITLESYDGTLFLVGQLDDVKNGFYLIDVEGLGVLSVDASKVYCNGNACPSSS
;
A
#
# COMPACT_ATOMS: atom_id res chain seq x y z
N MET A 1 -10.21 50.25 15.87
CA MET A 1 -11.13 49.96 14.75
C MET A 1 -10.43 50.38 13.45
N PHE A 2 -10.36 49.45 12.48
CA PHE A 2 -10.07 49.58 11.03
C PHE A 2 -8.64 49.73 10.45
N GLY A 3 -8.37 48.84 9.49
CA GLY A 3 -7.69 49.12 8.20
C GLY A 3 -6.18 48.87 8.16
N ASN A 4 -5.52 47.89 7.52
CA ASN A 4 -5.72 46.89 6.44
C ASN A 4 -4.80 47.15 5.20
N ILE A 5 -3.95 46.14 4.91
CA ILE A 5 -3.27 45.66 3.66
C ILE A 5 -2.44 46.52 2.69
N SER A 6 -1.24 45.99 2.34
CA SER A 6 -0.81 45.57 0.97
C SER A 6 0.63 45.98 0.62
N LYS A 7 1.63 45.10 0.73
CA LYS A 7 2.88 45.24 -0.06
C LYS A 7 3.59 43.91 -0.31
N LYS A 8 3.89 43.71 -1.59
CA LYS A 8 4.64 42.61 -2.22
C LYS A 8 6.11 42.59 -1.73
N ILE A 9 6.90 41.64 -2.26
CA ILE A 9 8.38 41.44 -2.18
C ILE A 9 8.74 40.33 -1.18
N GLY A 10 9.53 39.30 -1.49
CA GLY A 10 10.31 39.00 -2.69
C GLY A 10 11.13 37.71 -2.48
N ALA A 11 11.65 37.17 -3.59
CA ALA A 11 12.67 36.12 -3.56
C ALA A 11 13.93 36.65 -2.86
N GLY A 12 14.25 36.10 -1.69
CA GLY A 12 15.44 36.40 -0.92
C GLY A 12 15.69 35.24 0.03
N ALA A 13 16.77 34.50 -0.23
CA ALA A 13 17.24 33.42 0.64
C ALA A 13 17.61 33.97 2.02
N ILE A 14 16.88 33.56 3.06
CA ILE A 14 17.36 33.64 4.45
C ILE A 14 17.04 32.30 5.12
N VAL A 15 18.09 31.49 5.18
CA VAL A 15 18.27 30.32 6.03
C VAL A 15 18.00 30.70 7.49
N LEU A 16 17.01 30.07 8.11
CA LEU A 16 16.89 29.98 9.56
C LEU A 16 16.60 28.51 9.92
N SER A 17 17.65 27.84 10.38
CA SER A 17 17.73 26.43 10.73
C SER A 17 17.04 26.16 12.07
N THR A 18 15.87 25.53 12.04
CA THR A 18 15.36 24.69 13.15
C THR A 18 14.75 23.43 12.56
N ALA A 19 15.30 22.30 13.00
CA ALA A 19 15.11 20.96 12.49
C ALA A 19 13.63 20.56 12.31
N PHE A 20 13.24 20.28 11.07
CA PHE A 20 12.22 19.27 10.79
C PHE A 20 12.92 18.11 10.07
N SER A 21 13.67 17.34 10.86
CA SER A 21 14.29 16.12 10.40
C SER A 21 13.20 15.07 10.15
N GLY A 22 12.97 14.77 8.87
CA GLY A 22 12.51 13.46 8.39
C GLY A 22 11.04 13.09 8.60
N ALA A 23 10.29 13.07 7.49
CA ALA A 23 9.32 12.01 7.20
C ALA A 23 9.08 11.95 5.68
N ALA A 24 9.97 11.26 4.96
CA ALA A 24 9.62 10.72 3.66
C ALA A 24 8.71 9.50 3.92
N PHE A 25 7.41 9.63 3.72
CA PHE A 25 6.55 8.46 3.56
C PHE A 25 6.61 8.06 2.08
N ALA A 26 7.64 7.29 1.73
CA ALA A 26 7.56 6.40 0.59
C ALA A 26 6.69 5.21 1.04
N GLY A 27 5.62 4.91 0.30
CA GLY A 27 4.81 3.73 0.58
C GLY A 27 3.42 3.81 -0.03
N SER A 28 3.34 3.84 -1.35
CA SER A 28 2.17 3.33 -2.05
C SER A 28 2.68 2.19 -2.90
N ASP A 29 2.64 0.99 -2.31
CA ASP A 29 2.88 -0.27 -3.00
C ASP A 29 1.65 -0.56 -3.89
N ASP A 30 1.48 0.30 -4.89
CA ASP A 30 0.56 0.12 -6.00
C ASP A 30 1.20 -0.95 -6.91
N THR A 31 1.06 -2.24 -6.59
CA THR A 31 0.99 -3.42 -7.51
C THR A 31 1.14 -4.73 -6.69
N GLN A 32 0.29 -4.96 -5.67
CA GLN A 32 0.23 -6.25 -4.97
C GLN A 32 -0.86 -7.16 -5.55
N SER A 33 -1.12 -7.06 -6.86
CA SER A 33 -2.09 -7.92 -7.51
C SER A 33 -1.56 -9.35 -7.56
N ILE A 34 -2.28 -10.25 -6.90
CA ILE A 34 -1.99 -11.67 -6.89
C ILE A 34 -3.18 -12.46 -7.40
N THR A 35 -2.86 -13.62 -7.96
CA THR A 35 -3.81 -14.65 -8.33
C THR A 35 -3.61 -15.82 -7.38
N LEU A 36 -4.64 -16.13 -6.60
CA LEU A 36 -4.69 -17.32 -5.76
C LEU A 36 -5.53 -18.38 -6.49
N GLU A 37 -4.92 -19.52 -6.76
CA GLU A 37 -5.58 -20.68 -7.36
C GLU A 37 -5.66 -21.80 -6.32
N SER A 38 -6.83 -22.38 -6.09
CA SER A 38 -6.96 -23.56 -5.23
C SER A 38 -6.20 -24.76 -5.81
N TYR A 39 -5.61 -25.62 -4.96
CA TYR A 39 -4.95 -26.85 -5.44
C TYR A 39 -5.87 -27.77 -6.25
N ASP A 40 -7.19 -27.66 -6.04
CA ASP A 40 -8.17 -28.45 -6.78
C ASP A 40 -8.56 -27.81 -8.13
N GLY A 41 -8.08 -26.60 -8.42
CA GLY A 41 -8.30 -25.88 -9.68
C GLY A 41 -9.73 -25.37 -9.87
N THR A 42 -10.58 -25.44 -8.84
CA THR A 42 -11.99 -25.06 -8.97
C THR A 42 -12.26 -23.61 -8.54
N LEU A 43 -11.28 -22.96 -7.90
CA LEU A 43 -11.38 -21.59 -7.41
C LEU A 43 -10.16 -20.77 -7.84
N PHE A 44 -10.43 -19.61 -8.43
CA PHE A 44 -9.45 -18.61 -8.81
C PHE A 44 -9.88 -17.27 -8.22
N LEU A 45 -9.05 -16.70 -7.35
CA LEU A 45 -9.26 -15.38 -6.78
C LEU A 45 -8.19 -14.44 -7.32
N VAL A 46 -8.62 -13.34 -7.91
CA VAL A 46 -7.73 -12.28 -8.37
C VAL A 46 -8.06 -11.04 -7.55
N GLY A 47 -7.05 -10.45 -6.94
CA GLY A 47 -7.22 -9.34 -6.01
C GLY A 47 -5.91 -8.76 -5.55
N GLN A 48 -5.98 -7.80 -4.64
CA GLN A 48 -4.80 -7.20 -4.02
C GLN A 48 -4.46 -7.96 -2.75
N LEU A 49 -3.22 -8.41 -2.61
CA LEU A 49 -2.75 -8.95 -1.33
C LEU A 49 -2.64 -7.79 -0.34
N ASP A 50 -3.34 -7.89 0.79
CA ASP A 50 -3.29 -6.91 1.88
C ASP A 50 -2.20 -7.27 2.89
N ASP A 51 -2.18 -8.52 3.36
CA ASP A 51 -1.20 -9.00 4.35
C ASP A 51 -1.12 -10.54 4.34
N VAL A 52 -0.07 -11.10 4.95
CA VAL A 52 0.12 -12.54 5.12
C VAL A 52 0.44 -12.84 6.58
N LYS A 53 -0.51 -13.45 7.30
CA LYS A 53 -0.33 -13.77 8.73
C LYS A 53 -0.73 -15.20 9.04
N ASN A 54 0.09 -15.87 9.85
CA ASN A 54 -0.18 -17.23 10.35
C ASN A 54 -0.47 -18.26 9.23
N GLY A 55 0.12 -18.08 8.04
CA GLY A 55 -0.14 -18.95 6.90
C GLY A 55 -1.48 -18.67 6.18
N PHE A 56 -2.07 -17.50 6.39
CA PHE A 56 -3.25 -17.03 5.66
C PHE A 56 -2.90 -15.80 4.82
N TYR A 57 -3.33 -15.81 3.56
CA TYR A 57 -3.33 -14.66 2.66
C TYR A 57 -4.60 -13.85 2.90
N LEU A 58 -4.44 -12.57 3.27
CA LEU A 58 -5.52 -11.60 3.24
C LEU A 58 -5.52 -10.98 1.85
N ILE A 59 -6.55 -11.27 1.06
CA ILE A 59 -6.72 -10.75 -0.30
C ILE A 59 -7.98 -9.90 -0.37
N ASP A 60 -7.86 -8.65 -0.82
CA ASP A 60 -9.01 -7.82 -1.17
C ASP A 60 -9.45 -8.14 -2.59
N VAL A 61 -10.64 -8.74 -2.71
CA VAL A 61 -11.26 -9.04 -3.99
C VAL A 61 -12.35 -8.02 -4.26
N GLU A 62 -12.27 -7.38 -5.42
CA GLU A 62 -13.22 -6.35 -5.82
C GLU A 62 -14.67 -6.91 -5.80
N GLY A 63 -15.53 -6.29 -4.99
CA GLY A 63 -16.93 -6.70 -4.83
C GLY A 63 -17.19 -7.77 -3.75
N LEU A 64 -16.15 -8.40 -3.20
CA LEU A 64 -16.26 -9.32 -2.06
C LEU A 64 -15.59 -8.78 -0.79
N GLY A 65 -14.65 -7.85 -0.95
CA GLY A 65 -13.83 -7.30 0.13
C GLY A 65 -12.68 -8.22 0.53
N VAL A 66 -12.16 -8.01 1.75
CA VAL A 66 -11.02 -8.75 2.27
C VAL A 66 -11.41 -10.18 2.67
N LEU A 67 -10.80 -11.16 2.01
CA LEU A 67 -10.96 -12.58 2.27
C LEU A 67 -9.66 -13.16 2.86
N SER A 68 -9.82 -14.03 3.85
CA SER A 68 -8.70 -14.78 4.44
C SER A 68 -8.66 -16.17 3.81
N VAL A 69 -7.59 -16.46 3.07
CA VAL A 69 -7.40 -17.71 2.33
C VAL A 69 -6.20 -18.46 2.90
N ASP A 70 -6.35 -19.75 3.19
CA ASP A 70 -5.25 -20.58 3.70
C ASP A 70 -4.18 -20.77 2.62
N ALA A 71 -2.96 -20.29 2.89
CA ALA A 71 -1.82 -20.34 1.98
C ALA A 71 -1.37 -21.77 1.67
N SER A 72 -1.68 -22.73 2.54
CA SER A 72 -1.36 -24.14 2.39
C SER A 72 -2.34 -24.87 1.47
N LYS A 73 -3.38 -24.16 0.99
CA LYS A 73 -4.44 -24.71 0.12
C LYS A 73 -4.52 -24.05 -1.25
N VAL A 74 -3.65 -23.08 -1.53
CA VAL A 74 -3.68 -22.31 -2.76
C VAL A 74 -2.27 -22.12 -3.32
N TYR A 75 -2.18 -22.09 -4.65
CA TYR A 75 -1.03 -21.57 -5.37
C TYR A 75 -1.14 -20.07 -5.46
N CYS A 76 -0.14 -19.37 -4.92
CA CYS A 76 0.01 -17.94 -5.08
C CYS A 76 0.84 -17.67 -6.33
N ASN A 77 0.26 -17.00 -7.32
CA ASN A 77 0.93 -16.49 -8.50
C ASN A 77 0.85 -14.96 -8.53
N GLY A 78 2.00 -14.29 -8.58
CA GLY A 78 2.06 -12.82 -8.62
C GLY A 78 3.32 -12.27 -7.99
N ASN A 79 3.55 -10.97 -8.17
CA ASN A 79 4.76 -10.30 -7.69
C ASN A 79 4.79 -10.11 -6.17
N ALA A 80 3.63 -10.13 -5.50
CA ALA A 80 3.52 -10.02 -4.05
C ALA A 80 3.47 -11.39 -3.34
N CYS A 81 3.54 -12.50 -4.08
CA CYS A 81 3.62 -13.82 -3.46
C CYS A 81 4.95 -13.96 -2.71
N PRO A 82 4.93 -14.35 -1.43
CA PRO A 82 6.15 -14.54 -0.68
C PRO A 82 6.96 -15.65 -1.32
N SER A 83 8.05 -15.26 -2.00
CA SER A 83 9.07 -16.18 -2.45
C SER A 83 9.78 -16.68 -1.21
N SER A 84 9.29 -17.77 -0.62
CA SER A 84 9.96 -18.45 0.48
C SER A 84 11.38 -18.82 0.02
N SER A 85 12.35 -18.06 0.48
CA SER A 85 13.80 -18.33 0.39
C SER A 85 14.39 -18.14 1.77
#